data_AF-A0A9J6GBH1-F1
#
_entry.id   AF-A0A9J6GBH1-F1
#
_cell.length_a   1.000
_cell.length_b   1.000
_cell.length_c   1.000
_cell.angle_alpha   90.00
_cell.angle_beta   90.00
_cell.angle_gamma   90.00
#
_symmetry.space_group_name_H-M   'P 1'
#
loop_
_entity.id
_entity.type
_entity.pdbx_description
1 polymer ?
#
loop_
_entity_poly.entity_id
_entity_poly.type
_entity_poly.pdbx_seq_one_letter_code
_entity_poly.pdbx_strand_id
1 'polypeptide(L)'
;MDPQNHRLGRFKAAPQQRSYNLRGHSKSVRTTQRRPTNETYLEINRMDARLPHLLEAKESILALWKMQRLSIRLRGKVVELNGEISRHSEGLARKQWKEMCALMDERMEVGSR
;
A
#
# COMPACT_ATOMS: atom_id res chain seq x y z
N MET A 1 -30.09 18.33 -86.36
CA MET A 1 -29.87 18.72 -84.96
C MET A 1 -29.48 17.45 -84.21
N ASP A 2 -28.18 17.20 -84.13
CA ASP A 2 -27.52 16.04 -83.49
C ASP A 2 -27.04 16.47 -82.07
N PRO A 3 -26.53 15.59 -81.20
CA PRO A 3 -27.14 14.38 -80.61
C PRO A 3 -26.80 14.23 -79.10
N GLN A 4 -27.54 13.46 -78.29
CA GLN A 4 -27.02 13.02 -76.97
C GLN A 4 -27.39 11.55 -76.69
N ASN A 5 -26.54 10.62 -77.13
CA ASN A 5 -25.42 10.00 -76.38
C ASN A 5 -25.86 8.94 -75.35
N HIS A 6 -26.05 7.72 -75.87
CA HIS A 6 -25.62 6.50 -75.21
C HIS A 6 -24.10 6.55 -74.97
N ARG A 7 -23.60 6.26 -73.77
CA ARG A 7 -22.30 5.62 -73.59
C ARG A 7 -22.08 5.04 -72.20
N LEU A 8 -21.97 3.72 -72.20
CA LEU A 8 -21.40 2.87 -71.14
C LEU A 8 -19.93 3.23 -70.87
N GLY A 9 -19.54 3.03 -69.61
CA GLY A 9 -18.23 2.53 -69.20
C GLY A 9 -16.97 3.31 -69.61
N ARG A 10 -16.37 4.02 -68.65
CA ARG A 10 -14.92 4.28 -68.67
C ARG A 10 -14.35 4.33 -67.24
N PHE A 11 -13.55 3.31 -66.95
CA PHE A 11 -12.58 3.29 -65.87
C PHE A 11 -11.74 4.57 -65.84
N LYS A 12 -11.59 5.18 -64.66
CA LYS A 12 -10.44 6.03 -64.32
C LYS A 12 -9.95 5.70 -62.91
N ALA A 13 -8.62 5.64 -62.83
CA ALA A 13 -7.82 5.09 -61.74
C ALA A 13 -7.71 5.98 -60.49
N ALA A 14 -7.13 5.37 -59.45
CA ALA A 14 -6.91 5.80 -58.06
C ALA A 14 -6.29 7.20 -57.85
N PRO A 15 -6.31 7.74 -56.61
CA PRO A 15 -5.08 7.59 -55.82
C PRO A 15 -5.24 7.44 -54.28
N GLN A 16 -4.12 6.98 -53.70
CA GLN A 16 -3.56 7.29 -52.38
C GLN A 16 -4.16 6.68 -51.11
N GLN A 17 -3.43 5.65 -50.65
CA GLN A 17 -2.89 5.50 -49.29
C GLN A 17 -3.76 6.00 -48.14
N ARG A 18 -4.45 5.06 -47.50
CA ARG A 18 -4.82 5.20 -46.08
C ARG A 18 -4.16 4.08 -45.29
N SER A 19 -2.92 4.34 -44.88
CA SER A 19 -2.25 3.58 -43.83
C SER A 19 -3.12 3.64 -42.59
N TYR A 20 -3.77 2.54 -42.25
CA TYR A 20 -4.33 2.41 -40.92
C TYR A 20 -3.15 2.11 -39.97
N ASN A 21 -2.78 3.13 -39.20
CA ASN A 21 -1.89 2.93 -38.07
C ASN A 21 -2.62 2.07 -37.03
N LEU A 22 -2.44 0.75 -37.08
CA LEU A 22 -2.70 -0.11 -35.92
C LEU A 22 -1.62 0.20 -34.89
N ARG A 23 -1.89 1.26 -34.11
CA ARG A 23 -1.19 1.58 -32.88
C ARG A 23 -1.54 0.47 -31.87
N GLY A 24 -0.91 -0.69 -32.05
CA GLY A 24 -0.85 -1.74 -31.07
C GLY A 24 -0.19 -1.16 -29.85
N HIS A 25 -1.00 -0.65 -28.92
CA HIS A 25 -0.54 -0.35 -27.58
C HIS A 25 -0.20 -1.71 -26.98
N SER A 26 1.08 -2.09 -27.09
CA SER A 26 1.71 -3.03 -26.19
C SER A 26 1.48 -2.50 -24.78
N LYS A 27 0.38 -2.92 -24.17
CA LYS A 27 0.21 -2.81 -22.72
C LYS A 27 1.33 -3.67 -22.17
N SER A 28 2.43 -3.02 -21.81
CA SER A 28 3.44 -3.60 -20.95
C SER A 28 2.70 -4.07 -19.71
N VAL A 29 2.37 -5.36 -19.69
CA VAL A 29 1.93 -6.04 -18.48
C VAL A 29 3.17 -6.01 -17.61
N ARG A 30 3.29 -4.95 -16.80
CA ARG A 30 4.15 -4.97 -15.64
C ARG A 30 3.59 -6.07 -14.77
N THR A 31 4.12 -7.28 -14.96
CA THR A 31 4.01 -8.38 -14.01
C THR A 31 4.60 -7.83 -12.72
N THR A 32 3.74 -7.24 -11.91
CA THR A 32 4.13 -6.82 -10.57
C THR A 32 4.30 -8.12 -9.84
N GLN A 33 5.56 -8.58 -9.76
CA GLN A 33 5.93 -9.76 -9.00
C GLN A 33 5.40 -9.53 -7.59
N ARG A 34 4.26 -10.16 -7.29
CA ARG A 34 3.59 -10.06 -6.00
C ARG A 34 4.54 -10.75 -5.04
N ARG A 35 5.38 -9.95 -4.38
CA ARG A 35 6.27 -10.45 -3.33
C ARG A 35 5.38 -11.23 -2.37
N PRO A 36 5.72 -12.47 -2.00
CA PRO A 36 5.02 -13.12 -0.90
C PRO A 36 5.12 -12.15 0.26
N THR A 37 3.97 -11.71 0.76
CA THR A 37 3.88 -11.09 2.07
C THR A 37 4.32 -12.18 3.01
N ASN A 38 5.62 -12.23 3.31
CA ASN A 38 6.09 -12.87 4.53
C ASN A 38 5.38 -12.11 5.64
N GLU A 39 4.19 -12.58 5.99
CA GLU A 39 3.62 -12.38 7.29
C GLU A 39 4.58 -13.09 8.24
N THR A 40 5.68 -12.40 8.53
CA THR A 40 6.51 -12.73 9.68
C THR A 40 5.57 -12.48 10.85
N TYR A 41 4.84 -13.52 11.25
CA TYR A 41 4.27 -13.61 12.58
C TYR A 41 5.48 -13.57 13.49
N LEU A 42 5.90 -12.34 13.82
CA LEU A 42 6.70 -12.08 15.00
C LEU A 42 5.88 -12.72 16.12
N GLU A 43 6.32 -13.89 16.57
CA GLU A 43 5.89 -14.48 17.82
C GLU A 43 6.34 -13.50 18.90
N ILE A 44 5.56 -12.43 19.09
CA ILE A 44 5.65 -11.55 20.24
C ILE A 44 5.01 -12.35 21.37
N ASN A 45 5.66 -13.43 21.81
CA ASN A 45 5.22 -14.30 22.90
C ASN A 45 5.15 -13.55 24.25
N ARG A 46 5.50 -12.26 24.26
CA ARG A 46 5.23 -11.30 25.32
C ARG A 46 4.44 -10.12 24.76
N MET A 47 3.22 -10.37 24.27
CA MET A 47 2.31 -9.29 23.87
C MET A 47 2.08 -8.41 25.09
N ASP A 48 2.61 -7.19 25.06
CA ASP A 48 2.32 -6.21 26.08
C ASP A 48 0.84 -5.85 26.02
N ALA A 49 0.09 -6.28 27.03
CA ALA A 49 -1.35 -6.07 27.12
C ALA A 49 -1.71 -4.59 26.97
N ARG A 50 -0.85 -3.65 27.34
CA ARG A 50 -1.16 -2.21 27.29
C ARG A 50 -1.31 -1.66 25.87
N LEU A 51 -0.54 -2.17 24.90
CA LEU A 51 -0.53 -1.62 23.54
C LEU A 51 -1.87 -1.87 22.79
N PRO A 52 -2.47 -3.07 22.85
CA PRO A 52 -3.82 -3.31 22.34
C PRO A 52 -4.87 -2.36 22.92
N HIS A 53 -4.89 -2.14 24.24
CA HIS A 53 -5.86 -1.24 24.88
C HIS A 53 -5.71 0.21 24.40
N LEU A 54 -4.47 0.68 24.19
CA LEU A 54 -4.23 2.03 23.65
C LEU A 54 -4.72 2.17 22.19
N LEU A 55 -4.56 1.13 21.38
CA LEU A 55 -5.06 1.10 20.02
C LEU A 55 -6.59 1.10 19.98
N GLU A 56 -7.23 0.27 20.80
CA GLU A 56 -8.70 0.22 20.92
C GLU A 56 -9.28 1.57 21.40
N ALA A 57 -8.63 2.20 22.39
CA ALA A 57 -9.01 3.54 22.85
C ALA A 57 -8.88 4.58 21.73
N LYS A 58 -7.81 4.54 20.94
CA LYS A 58 -7.61 5.44 19.79
C LYS A 58 -8.69 5.23 18.74
N GLU A 59 -9.03 4.00 18.41
CA GLU A 59 -10.07 3.69 17.44
C GLU A 59 -11.45 4.19 17.89
N SER A 60 -11.77 4.00 19.17
CA SER A 60 -13.01 4.50 19.77
C SER A 60 -13.12 6.02 19.68
N ILE A 61 -12.05 6.76 20.04
CA ILE A 61 -12.03 8.22 19.94
C ILE A 61 -12.07 8.68 18.47
N LEU A 62 -11.41 7.98 17.56
CA LEU A 62 -11.46 8.29 16.13
C LEU A 62 -12.87 8.10 15.56
N ALA A 63 -13.59 7.05 15.96
CA ALA A 63 -14.98 6.83 15.56
C ALA A 63 -15.88 7.99 16.04
N LEU A 64 -15.72 8.41 17.30
CA LEU A 64 -16.46 9.56 17.84
C LEU A 64 -16.09 10.88 17.15
N TRP A 65 -14.80 11.10 16.85
CA TRP A 65 -14.36 12.31 16.17
C TRP A 65 -14.88 12.39 14.73
N LYS A 66 -14.99 11.26 14.03
CA LYS A 66 -15.62 11.23 12.69
C LYS A 66 -17.06 11.71 12.73
N MET A 67 -17.80 11.45 13.82
CA MET A 67 -19.17 11.94 14.04
C MET A 67 -19.19 13.40 14.51
N GLN A 68 -18.16 13.85 15.25
CA GLN A 68 -18.11 15.18 15.87
C GLN A 68 -16.82 15.94 15.48
N ARG A 69 -16.65 16.20 14.18
CA ARG A 69 -15.38 16.69 13.61
C ARG A 69 -14.93 18.06 14.14
N LEU A 70 -15.86 18.89 14.61
CA LEU A 70 -15.59 20.21 15.19
C LEU A 70 -15.09 20.13 16.64
N SER A 71 -15.13 18.96 17.28
CA SER A 71 -14.67 18.78 18.64
C SER A 71 -13.14 18.80 18.73
N ILE A 72 -12.59 19.93 19.17
CA ILE A 72 -11.16 20.12 19.44
C ILE A 72 -10.67 19.14 20.51
N ARG A 73 -11.52 18.84 21.50
CA ARG A 73 -11.21 17.92 22.60
C ARG A 73 -10.94 16.49 22.11
N LEU A 74 -11.76 15.98 21.20
CA LEU A 74 -11.57 14.65 20.62
C LEU A 74 -10.29 14.59 19.79
N ARG A 75 -10.01 15.63 19.00
CA ARG A 75 -8.75 15.75 18.25
C ARG A 75 -7.53 15.77 19.17
N GLY A 76 -7.60 16.53 20.27
CA GLY A 76 -6.55 16.56 21.28
C GLY A 76 -6.30 15.18 21.90
N LYS A 77 -7.37 14.43 22.20
CA LYS A 77 -7.25 13.08 22.77
C LYS A 77 -6.62 12.08 21.80
N VAL A 78 -6.90 12.17 20.49
CA VAL A 78 -6.22 11.36 19.47
C VAL A 78 -4.72 11.64 19.44
N VAL A 79 -4.32 12.92 19.52
CA VAL A 79 -2.90 13.31 19.56
C VAL A 79 -2.22 12.76 20.81
N GLU A 80 -2.87 12.88 21.97
CA GLU A 80 -2.38 12.32 23.24
C GLU A 80 -2.16 10.80 23.15
N LEU A 81 -3.16 10.06 22.67
CA LEU A 81 -3.10 8.61 22.50
C LEU A 81 -2.01 8.19 21.51
N ASN A 82 -1.83 8.91 20.41
CA ASN A 82 -0.72 8.66 19.49
C ASN A 82 0.64 8.86 20.17
N GLY A 83 0.78 9.90 21.01
CA GLY A 83 1.99 10.14 21.78
C GLY A 83 2.27 9.02 22.79
N GLU A 84 1.25 8.50 23.47
CA GLU A 84 1.38 7.35 24.37
C GLU A 84 1.78 6.07 23.62
N ILE A 85 1.13 5.78 22.50
CA ILE A 85 1.44 4.63 21.66
C ILE A 85 2.91 4.66 21.22
N SER A 86 3.39 5.79 20.69
CA SER A 86 4.79 5.93 20.25
C SER A 86 5.78 5.74 21.40
N ARG A 87 5.58 6.41 22.53
CA ARG A 87 6.46 6.27 23.70
C ARG A 87 6.53 4.82 24.19
N HIS A 88 5.38 4.15 24.21
CA HIS A 88 5.25 2.79 24.70
C HIS A 88 5.88 1.78 23.73
N SER A 89 5.64 1.93 22.43
CA SER A 89 6.23 1.06 21.40
C SER A 89 7.75 1.20 21.34
N GLU A 90 8.29 2.41 21.47
CA GLU A 90 9.74 2.63 21.56
C GLU A 90 10.33 2.00 22.83
N GLY A 91 9.65 2.14 23.96
CA GLY A 91 10.05 1.50 25.22
C GLY A 91 10.12 -0.01 25.10
N LEU A 92 9.11 -0.62 24.47
CA LEU A 92 9.06 -2.05 24.21
C LEU A 92 10.18 -2.51 23.27
N ALA A 93 10.39 -1.81 22.15
CA ALA A 93 11.45 -2.14 21.20
C ALA A 93 12.84 -2.13 21.89
N ARG A 94 13.11 -1.14 22.74
CA ARG A 94 14.36 -1.06 23.52
C ARG A 94 14.51 -2.23 24.50
N LYS A 95 13.43 -2.61 25.20
CA LYS A 95 13.45 -3.76 26.12
C LYS A 95 13.72 -5.06 25.37
N GLN A 96 12.97 -5.32 24.31
CA GLN A 96 13.12 -6.50 23.47
C GLN A 96 14.52 -6.61 22.87
N TRP A 97 15.08 -5.48 22.41
CA TRP A 97 16.46 -5.46 21.91
C TRP A 97 17.47 -5.85 22.98
N LYS A 98 17.36 -5.28 24.19
CA LYS A 98 18.25 -5.62 25.32
C LYS A 98 18.14 -7.10 25.72
N GLU A 99 16.91 -7.61 25.80
CA GLU A 99 16.65 -9.02 26.10
C GLU A 99 17.30 -9.93 25.05
N MET A 100 17.17 -9.58 23.78
CA MET A 100 17.79 -10.36 22.70
C MET A 100 19.32 -10.32 22.75
N CYS A 101 19.94 -9.17 23.03
CA CYS A 101 21.38 -9.08 23.22
C CYS A 101 21.84 -9.97 24.38
N ALA A 102 21.18 -9.90 25.54
CA ALA A 102 21.52 -10.71 26.71
C ALA A 102 21.41 -12.21 26.43
N LEU A 103 20.35 -12.66 25.75
CA LEU A 103 20.17 -14.06 25.35
C LEU A 103 21.29 -14.56 24.41
N MET A 104 21.80 -13.69 23.55
CA MET A 104 22.91 -14.05 22.65
C MET A 104 24.23 -14.12 23.40
N ASP A 105 24.48 -13.20 24.34
CA ASP A 105 25.67 -13.20 25.19
C ASP A 105 25.72 -14.46 26.07
N GLU A 106 24.60 -14.81 26.72
CA GLU A 106 24.47 -16.06 27.50
C GLU A 106 24.78 -17.29 26.65
N ARG A 107 24.29 -17.33 25.40
CA ARG A 107 24.53 -18.45 24.48
C ARG A 107 26.02 -18.56 24.07
N MET A 108 26.73 -17.44 23.96
CA MET A 108 28.17 -17.43 23.65
C MET A 108 29.02 -17.91 24.82
N GLU A 109 28.62 -17.59 26.07
CA GLU A 109 29.31 -18.08 27.26
C GLU A 109 29.15 -19.59 27.46
N VAL A 110 27.97 -20.15 27.16
CA VAL A 110 27.70 -21.59 27.27
C VAL A 110 28.47 -22.40 26.21
N GLY A 111 28.73 -21.83 25.03
CA GLY A 111 29.49 -22.49 23.96
C GLY A 111 31.01 -22.46 24.14
N SER A 112 31.52 -21.71 25.13
CA SER A 112 32.95 -21.54 25.39
C SER A 112 33.47 -22.40 26.55
N ARG A 113 32.69 -23.39 26.99
CA ARG A 113 33.02 -24.32 28.09
C ARG A 113 33.10 -25.77 27.62
#